data_AF-A0A7W6ZYV4-F1
#
_entry.id   AF-A0A7W6ZYV4-F1
#
_cell.length_a   1.000
_cell.length_b   1.000
_cell.length_c   1.000
_cell.angle_alpha   90.00
_cell.angle_beta   90.00
_cell.angle_gamma   90.00
#
_symmetry.space_group_name_H-M   'P 1'
#
loop_
_entity.id
_entity.type
_entity.pdbx_description
1 polymer ?
#
loop_
_entity_poly.entity_id
_entity_poly.type
_entity_poly.pdbx_seq_one_letter_code
_entity_poly.pdbx_strand_id
1 'polypeptide(L)'
;MNMAINIEASDFDQEILQQGELISDNLNMLRLEQYPPDAEKGLRAFSLAEVADYLGVTQNHIKKLHLEGKGPVPATTSSGCRTYTAEQMLELRHFLDKNGRTDFKRYVPHRREHLQIVSEPSISDVQRTNVQFDDVNSYGL
;
A
#
# COMPACT_ATOMS: atom_id res chain seq x y z
N MET A 1 47.22 -0.55 47.87
CA MET A 1 45.93 0.15 48.06
C MET A 1 45.35 0.49 46.69
N ASN A 2 44.71 -0.46 45.99
CA ASN A 2 44.03 -0.22 44.70
C ASN A 2 42.71 -1.04 44.73
N MET A 3 41.76 -0.64 45.57
CA MET A 3 40.46 -1.34 45.67
C MET A 3 39.26 -0.38 45.62
N ALA A 4 39.49 0.94 45.65
CA ALA A 4 38.43 1.95 45.66
C ALA A 4 37.97 2.40 44.27
N ILE A 5 38.70 2.06 43.20
CA ILE A 5 38.41 2.54 41.83
C ILE A 5 37.39 1.64 41.10
N ASN A 6 37.17 0.41 41.57
CA ASN A 6 36.37 -0.58 40.83
C ASN A 6 34.90 -0.69 41.29
N ILE A 7 34.53 0.00 42.37
CA ILE A 7 33.18 -0.08 42.94
C ILE A 7 32.24 0.89 42.21
N GLU A 8 32.71 2.10 41.90
CA GLU A 8 31.89 3.11 41.20
C GLU A 8 31.68 2.81 39.72
N ALA A 9 32.64 2.15 39.06
CA ALA A 9 32.48 1.71 37.68
C ALA A 9 31.42 0.62 37.54
N SER A 10 31.38 -0.33 38.49
CA SER A 10 30.36 -1.39 38.52
C SER A 10 28.96 -0.85 38.81
N ASP A 11 28.83 0.18 39.64
CA ASP A 11 27.55 0.84 39.98
C ASP A 11 27.02 1.62 38.77
N PHE A 12 27.91 2.34 38.08
CA PHE A 12 27.59 3.03 36.82
C PHE A 12 27.19 2.07 35.68
N ASP A 13 27.89 0.94 35.55
CA ASP A 13 27.55 -0.10 34.57
C ASP A 13 26.17 -0.71 34.86
N GLN A 14 25.81 -0.89 36.14
CA GLN A 14 24.47 -1.34 36.55
C GLN A 14 23.39 -0.31 36.22
N GLU A 15 23.67 0.98 36.44
CA GLU A 15 22.72 2.05 36.13
C GLU A 15 22.51 2.20 34.61
N ILE A 16 23.55 2.04 33.79
CA ILE A 16 23.41 2.01 32.32
C ILE A 16 22.54 0.83 31.86
N LEU A 17 22.75 -0.36 32.43
CA LEU A 17 21.95 -1.55 32.10
C LEU A 17 20.48 -1.34 32.47
N GLN A 18 20.21 -0.78 33.65
CA GLN A 18 18.85 -0.49 34.10
C GLN A 18 18.17 0.55 33.20
N GLN A 19 18.88 1.62 32.81
CA GLN A 19 18.37 2.61 31.87
C GLN A 19 18.12 2.00 30.49
N GLY A 20 18.99 1.09 30.02
CA GLY A 20 18.85 0.37 28.77
C GLY A 20 17.61 -0.52 28.72
N GLU A 21 17.32 -1.25 29.80
CA GLU A 21 16.07 -2.03 29.93
C GLU A 21 14.85 -1.10 29.89
N LEU A 22 14.89 -0.01 30.65
CA LEU A 22 13.75 0.92 30.77
C LEU A 22 13.45 1.61 29.43
N ILE A 23 14.48 1.97 28.66
CA ILE A 23 14.33 2.48 27.29
C ILE A 23 13.77 1.41 26.37
N SER A 24 14.28 0.17 26.45
CA SER A 24 13.83 -0.94 25.62
C SER A 24 12.36 -1.27 25.83
N ASP A 25 11.91 -1.28 27.09
CA ASP A 25 10.51 -1.50 27.46
C ASP A 25 9.62 -0.36 26.94
N ASN A 26 10.06 0.89 27.07
CA ASN A 26 9.30 2.04 26.60
C ASN A 26 9.19 2.05 25.07
N LEU A 27 10.26 1.70 24.35
CA LEU A 27 10.23 1.55 22.88
C LEU A 27 9.30 0.41 22.45
N ASN A 28 9.29 -0.70 23.19
CA ASN A 28 8.39 -1.82 22.90
C ASN A 28 6.91 -1.43 23.13
N MET A 29 6.64 -0.68 24.20
CA MET A 29 5.32 -0.14 24.50
C MET A 29 4.84 0.82 23.40
N LEU A 30 5.67 1.78 23.01
CA LEU A 30 5.38 2.73 21.93
C LEU A 30 5.14 2.04 20.59
N ARG A 31 5.89 0.97 20.30
CA ARG A 31 5.70 0.15 19.10
C ARG A 31 4.28 -0.46 19.07
N LEU A 32 3.83 -1.02 20.19
CA LEU A 32 2.51 -1.65 20.28
C LEU A 32 1.38 -0.62 20.20
N GLU A 33 1.58 0.58 20.74
CA GLU A 33 0.59 1.67 20.67
C GLU A 33 0.46 2.24 19.25
N GLN A 34 1.58 2.48 18.56
CA GLN A 34 1.57 3.07 17.22
C GLN A 34 1.28 2.06 16.11
N TYR A 35 1.66 0.80 16.30
CA TYR A 35 1.53 -0.26 15.30
C TYR A 35 0.94 -1.52 15.91
N PRO A 36 -0.36 -1.51 16.30
CA PRO A 36 -1.02 -2.73 16.71
C PRO A 36 -0.96 -3.75 15.56
N PRO A 37 -0.69 -5.04 15.85
CA PRO A 37 -0.54 -6.07 14.82
C PRO A 37 -1.80 -6.25 13.96
N ASP A 38 -2.97 -5.95 14.53
CA ASP A 38 -4.27 -6.02 13.86
C ASP A 38 -4.75 -4.65 13.33
N ALA A 39 -3.84 -3.68 13.17
CA ALA A 39 -4.17 -2.36 12.65
C ALA A 39 -4.57 -2.43 11.16
N GLU A 40 -5.84 -2.69 10.90
CA GLU A 40 -6.40 -2.61 9.55
C GLU A 40 -6.73 -1.15 9.20
N LYS A 41 -6.04 -0.61 8.18
CA LYS A 41 -6.40 0.68 7.60
C LYS A 41 -7.65 0.49 6.74
N GLY A 42 -8.81 0.91 7.25
CA GLY A 42 -10.03 0.96 6.47
C GLY A 42 -9.90 1.91 5.28
N LEU A 43 -10.35 1.47 4.11
CA LEU A 43 -10.44 2.33 2.94
C LEU A 43 -11.65 3.25 3.04
N ARG A 44 -11.46 4.51 2.68
CA ARG A 44 -12.57 5.46 2.48
C ARG A 44 -13.47 4.98 1.34
N ALA A 45 -14.77 5.24 1.43
CA ALA A 45 -15.70 5.06 0.31
C ALA A 45 -15.39 6.03 -0.84
N PHE A 46 -15.40 5.51 -2.06
CA PHE A 46 -15.09 6.24 -3.29
C PHE A 46 -16.33 6.88 -3.88
N SER A 47 -16.21 8.11 -4.35
CA SER A 47 -17.27 8.79 -5.08
C SER A 47 -17.44 8.18 -6.48
N LEU A 48 -18.62 8.36 -7.07
CA LEU A 48 -18.89 7.92 -8.44
C LEU A 48 -17.85 8.41 -9.47
N ALA A 49 -17.32 9.63 -9.30
CA ALA A 49 -16.32 10.21 -10.20
C ALA A 49 -14.98 9.47 -10.11
N GLU A 50 -14.51 9.18 -8.90
CA GLU A 50 -13.28 8.41 -8.66
C GLU A 50 -13.42 6.98 -9.18
N VAL A 51 -14.57 6.32 -8.93
CA VAL A 51 -14.82 4.96 -9.42
C VAL A 51 -14.76 4.90 -10.96
N ALA A 52 -15.35 5.90 -11.62
CA ALA A 52 -15.30 6.02 -13.08
C ALA A 52 -13.86 6.13 -13.59
N ASP A 53 -13.04 6.94 -12.94
CA ASP A 53 -11.64 7.14 -13.28
C ASP A 53 -10.81 5.87 -13.07
N TYR A 54 -10.95 5.21 -11.91
CA TYR A 54 -10.25 3.95 -11.60
C TYR A 54 -10.58 2.81 -12.56
N LEU A 55 -11.85 2.68 -12.95
CA LEU A 55 -12.27 1.67 -13.91
C LEU A 55 -11.94 2.11 -15.35
N GLY A 56 -11.81 3.40 -15.62
CA GLY A 56 -11.68 3.96 -16.96
C GLY A 56 -12.97 3.83 -17.78
N VAL A 57 -14.11 3.97 -17.11
CA VAL A 57 -15.45 4.00 -17.72
C VAL A 57 -16.10 5.35 -17.46
N THR A 58 -17.12 5.71 -18.24
CA THR A 58 -17.82 6.97 -17.99
C THR A 58 -18.75 6.87 -16.77
N GLN A 59 -18.89 7.97 -16.01
CA GLN A 59 -19.80 8.03 -14.86
C GLN A 59 -21.25 7.64 -15.23
N ASN A 60 -21.70 8.02 -16.44
CA ASN A 60 -23.02 7.67 -16.94
C ASN A 60 -23.19 6.16 -17.14
N HIS A 61 -22.14 5.45 -17.55
CA HIS A 61 -22.19 4.00 -17.68
C HIS A 61 -22.42 3.32 -16.33
N ILE A 62 -21.70 3.75 -15.29
CA ILE A 62 -21.88 3.23 -13.92
C ILE A 62 -23.28 3.55 -13.39
N LYS A 63 -23.79 4.78 -13.61
CA LYS A 63 -25.17 5.14 -13.25
C LYS A 63 -26.19 4.24 -13.92
N LYS A 64 -26.00 3.97 -15.22
CA LYS A 64 -26.89 3.09 -16.00
C LYS A 64 -26.86 1.67 -15.46
N LEU A 65 -25.68 1.13 -15.15
CA LEU A 65 -25.55 -0.21 -14.55
C LEU A 65 -26.27 -0.33 -13.20
N HIS A 66 -26.18 0.71 -12.38
CA HIS A 66 -26.90 0.78 -11.12
C HIS A 66 -28.42 0.85 -11.33
N LEU A 67 -28.90 1.68 -12.27
CA LEU A 67 -30.34 1.78 -12.60
C LEU A 67 -30.92 0.51 -13.21
N GLU A 68 -30.12 -0.26 -13.96
CA GLU A 68 -30.50 -1.56 -14.51
C GLU A 68 -30.49 -2.68 -13.47
N GLY A 69 -30.08 -2.42 -12.22
CA GLY A 69 -29.99 -3.42 -11.16
C GLY A 69 -28.90 -4.48 -11.38
N LYS A 70 -27.96 -4.23 -12.29
CA LYS A 70 -26.88 -5.16 -12.68
C LYS A 70 -25.55 -4.89 -11.97
N GLY A 71 -25.55 -4.00 -10.98
CA GLY A 71 -24.36 -3.61 -10.24
C GLY A 71 -24.59 -3.60 -8.73
N PRO A 72 -23.53 -3.41 -7.93
CA PRO A 72 -23.60 -3.29 -6.48
C PRO A 72 -24.53 -2.13 -6.07
N VAL A 73 -25.11 -2.24 -4.87
CA VAL A 73 -25.97 -1.20 -4.30
C VAL A 73 -25.07 -0.16 -3.60
N PRO A 74 -24.83 1.03 -4.20
CA PRO A 74 -24.01 2.06 -3.57
C PRO A 74 -24.70 2.64 -2.34
N ALA A 75 -23.89 3.07 -1.38
CA ALA A 75 -24.38 3.93 -0.32
C ALA A 75 -24.77 5.28 -0.95
N THR A 76 -26.06 5.61 -0.84
CA THR A 76 -26.63 6.84 -1.41
C THR A 76 -26.92 7.80 -0.27
N THR A 77 -26.26 8.96 -0.29
CA THR A 77 -26.53 10.04 0.66
C THR A 77 -27.88 10.68 0.32
N SER A 78 -28.53 11.33 1.29
CA SER A 78 -29.77 12.11 1.10
C SER A 78 -29.69 13.17 -0.02
N SER A 79 -28.48 13.61 -0.38
CA SER A 79 -28.18 14.51 -1.50
C SER A 79 -28.15 13.82 -2.88
N GLY A 80 -28.38 12.51 -2.96
CA GLY A 80 -28.31 11.73 -4.21
C GLY A 80 -26.88 11.39 -4.65
N CYS A 81 -25.86 11.72 -3.86
CA CYS A 81 -24.49 11.31 -4.09
C CYS A 81 -24.35 9.80 -3.84
N ARG A 82 -23.70 9.11 -4.79
CA ARG A 82 -23.43 7.67 -4.71
C ARG A 82 -21.97 7.45 -4.35
N THR A 83 -21.76 6.63 -3.32
CA THR A 83 -20.44 6.22 -2.85
C THR A 83 -20.34 4.70 -2.88
N TYR A 84 -19.14 4.21 -3.18
CA TYR A 84 -18.86 2.79 -3.38
C TYR A 84 -17.73 2.34 -2.46
N THR A 85 -17.84 1.14 -1.91
CA THR A 85 -16.74 0.49 -1.18
C THR A 85 -15.77 -0.18 -2.14
N ALA A 86 -14.58 -0.56 -1.65
CA ALA A 86 -13.59 -1.30 -2.44
C ALA A 86 -14.14 -2.63 -2.98
N GLU A 87 -14.95 -3.34 -2.18
CA GLU A 87 -15.61 -4.59 -2.58
C GLU A 87 -16.58 -4.36 -3.73
N GLN A 88 -17.38 -3.30 -3.66
CA GLN A 88 -18.31 -2.93 -4.73
C GLN A 88 -17.59 -2.54 -6.02
N MET A 89 -16.44 -1.87 -5.91
CA MET A 89 -15.59 -1.62 -7.08
C MET A 89 -15.06 -2.90 -7.71
N LEU A 90 -14.73 -3.91 -6.90
CA LEU A 90 -14.30 -5.22 -7.39
C LEU A 90 -15.45 -5.96 -8.11
N GLU A 91 -16.66 -5.92 -7.56
CA GLU A 91 -17.84 -6.48 -8.23
C GLU A 91 -18.10 -5.80 -9.59
N LEU A 92 -18.04 -4.47 -9.64
CA LEU A 92 -18.16 -3.71 -10.89
C LEU A 92 -17.08 -4.13 -11.90
N ARG A 93 -15.84 -4.33 -11.42
CA ARG A 93 -14.73 -4.78 -12.26
C ARG A 93 -14.99 -6.17 -12.86
N HIS A 94 -15.49 -7.12 -12.06
CA HIS A 94 -15.85 -8.44 -12.56
C HIS A 94 -17.03 -8.40 -13.54
N PHE A 95 -18.02 -7.55 -13.29
CA PHE A 95 -19.15 -7.37 -14.19
C PHE A 95 -18.71 -6.79 -15.54
N LEU A 96 -17.86 -5.75 -15.52
CA LEU A 96 -17.30 -5.14 -16.72
C LEU A 96 -16.38 -6.09 -17.50
N ASP A 97 -15.66 -6.97 -16.82
CA ASP A 97 -14.82 -7.99 -17.47
C ASP A 97 -15.68 -9.02 -18.23
N LYS A 98 -16.84 -9.41 -17.68
CA LYS A 98 -17.79 -10.35 -18.30
C LYS A 98 -18.62 -9.74 -19.43
N ASN A 99 -18.99 -8.46 -19.30
CA ASN A 99 -19.93 -7.79 -20.19
C ASN A 99 -19.28 -6.76 -21.13
N GLY A 100 -17.99 -6.48 -20.96
CA GLY A 100 -17.25 -5.47 -21.71
C GLY A 100 -16.83 -5.92 -23.10
N ARG A 101 -16.61 -4.93 -23.98
CA ARG A 101 -15.96 -5.13 -25.29
C ARG A 101 -14.47 -5.37 -25.07
N THR A 102 -14.08 -6.64 -25.16
CA THR A 102 -12.79 -7.28 -24.82
C THR A 102 -11.60 -6.88 -25.71
N ASP A 103 -11.50 -5.62 -26.11
CA ASP A 103 -10.59 -5.24 -27.20
C ASP A 103 -9.34 -4.52 -26.68
N PHE A 104 -9.43 -3.78 -25.56
CA PHE A 104 -8.34 -2.86 -25.14
C PHE A 104 -7.98 -2.85 -23.64
N LYS A 105 -8.85 -3.27 -22.73
CA LYS A 105 -8.58 -3.16 -21.28
C LYS A 105 -9.10 -4.37 -20.52
N ARG A 106 -8.18 -5.14 -19.93
CA ARG A 106 -8.50 -6.27 -19.06
C ARG A 106 -8.84 -5.71 -17.68
N TYR A 107 -10.11 -5.78 -17.28
CA TYR A 107 -10.57 -5.16 -16.04
C TYR A 107 -10.11 -5.96 -14.83
N VAL A 108 -10.06 -7.29 -14.94
CA VAL A 108 -9.47 -8.16 -13.91
C VAL A 108 -8.18 -8.77 -14.46
N PRO A 109 -7.00 -8.24 -14.11
CA PRO A 109 -5.73 -8.87 -14.43
C PRO A 109 -5.66 -10.22 -13.70
N HIS A 110 -5.95 -11.32 -14.40
CA HIS A 110 -5.75 -12.66 -13.87
C HIS A 110 -4.34 -13.15 -14.22
N ARG A 111 -3.68 -13.75 -13.23
CA ARG A 111 -2.33 -14.31 -13.31
C ARG A 111 -2.25 -15.42 -14.38
N ARG A 112 -1.12 -15.51 -15.11
CA ARG A 112 -0.81 -16.67 -15.98
C ARG A 112 0.31 -17.56 -15.41
N GLU A 113 1.04 -17.06 -14.41
CA GLU A 113 2.23 -17.68 -13.83
C GLU A 113 2.08 -17.86 -12.32
N HIS A 114 2.66 -18.93 -11.77
CA HIS A 114 2.41 -19.35 -10.39
C HIS A 114 3.03 -18.41 -9.33
N LEU A 115 4.12 -17.70 -9.66
CA LEU A 115 4.83 -16.82 -8.74
C LEU A 115 5.18 -15.49 -9.42
N GLN A 116 4.82 -14.38 -8.78
CA GLN A 116 5.28 -13.05 -9.16
C GLN A 116 6.02 -12.47 -7.97
N ILE A 117 7.30 -12.16 -8.16
CA ILE A 117 8.13 -11.50 -7.15
C ILE A 117 7.87 -10.00 -7.30
N VAL A 118 7.19 -9.41 -6.32
CA VAL A 118 7.07 -7.96 -6.19
C VAL A 118 8.16 -7.53 -5.23
N SER A 119 9.25 -6.99 -5.77
CA SER A 119 10.28 -6.34 -4.97
C SER A 119 9.97 -4.85 -4.90
N GLU A 120 9.81 -4.32 -3.70
CA GLU A 120 9.84 -2.89 -3.47
C GLU A 120 11.31 -2.46 -3.39
N PRO A 121 11.82 -1.62 -4.31
CA PRO A 121 13.19 -1.14 -4.23
C PRO A 121 13.32 -0.23 -3.00
N SER A 122 14.21 -0.58 -2.07
CA SER A 122 14.58 0.30 -0.97
C SER A 122 15.29 1.54 -1.54
N ILE A 123 14.98 2.73 -1.02
CA ILE A 123 15.58 4.00 -1.46
C ILE A 123 17.13 3.97 -1.38
N SER A 124 17.72 3.09 -0.58
CA SER A 124 19.17 2.84 -0.54
C SER A 124 19.76 2.27 -1.84
N ASP A 125 18.94 1.63 -2.69
CA ASP A 125 19.41 0.93 -3.88
C ASP A 125 19.52 1.86 -5.11
N VAL A 126 18.96 3.06 -5.04
CA VAL A 126 18.91 4.05 -6.13
C VAL A 126 20.28 4.70 -6.41
N GLN A 127 21.21 4.70 -5.45
CA GLN A 127 22.50 5.40 -5.61
C GLN A 127 23.57 4.61 -6.38
N ARG A 128 23.33 3.37 -6.81
CA ARG A 128 24.34 2.54 -7.51
C ARG A 128 24.23 2.52 -9.03
N THR A 129 23.25 3.18 -9.65
CA THR A 129 23.10 3.20 -11.11
C THR A 129 23.44 4.56 -11.70
N ASN A 130 24.62 5.09 -11.38
CA ASN A 130 25.27 6.11 -12.20
C ASN A 130 26.64 5.57 -12.59
N VAL A 131 26.65 4.68 -13.58
CA VAL A 131 27.88 4.27 -14.29
C VAL A 131 27.65 4.49 -15.77
N GLN A 132 28.27 5.57 -16.26
CA GLN A 132 28.86 5.76 -17.58
C GLN A 132 28.10 5.23 -18.82
N PHE A 133 27.43 6.12 -19.53
CA PHE A 133 27.25 5.95 -20.98
C PHE A 133 28.51 6.46 -21.66
N ASP A 134 29.47 5.57 -21.91
CA ASP A 134 30.60 5.86 -22.80
C ASP A 134 30.16 5.73 -24.27
N ASP A 135 30.55 6.74 -25.04
CA ASP A 135 30.40 6.87 -26.49
C ASP A 135 30.81 5.61 -27.27
N VAL A 136 29.89 5.07 -28.07
CA VAL A 136 30.23 4.29 -29.26
C VAL A 136 29.13 4.41 -30.31
N ASN A 137 29.15 5.51 -31.06
CA ASN A 137 28.48 5.61 -32.35
C ASN A 137 29.54 5.35 -33.44
N SER A 138 29.76 4.09 -33.75
CA SER A 138 30.55 3.60 -34.88
C SER A 138 29.85 2.37 -35.46
N TYR A 139 29.98 2.15 -36.77
CA TYR A 139 29.20 1.27 -37.67
C TYR A 139 27.84 1.90 -38.08
N GLY A 140 27.66 2.53 -39.25
CA GLY A 140 28.35 2.35 -40.52
C GLY A 140 27.80 1.15 -41.29
N LEU A 141 26.64 1.33 -41.93
CA LEU A 141 26.31 1.01 -43.33
C LEU A 141 24.94 1.61 -43.68
#